data_AF-A0A7V8YYQ3-F1
#
_entry.id   AF-A0A7V8YYQ3-F1
#
_cell.length_a   1.000
_cell.length_b   1.000
_cell.length_c   1.000
_cell.angle_alpha   90.00
_cell.angle_beta   90.00
_cell.angle_gamma   90.00
#
_symmetry.space_group_name_H-M   'P 1'
#
loop_
_entity.id
_entity.type
_entity.pdbx_description
1 polymer ?
#
loop_
_entity_poly.entity_id
_entity_poly.type
_entity_poly.pdbx_seq_one_letter_code
_entity_poly.pdbx_strand_id
1 'polypeptide(L)' 'MTQSTFGTQSTFGEAAARAWQAAALGLGWRPDDFWGATPAELAGALAPPDSCDPPDKNRIDALIERFPDRRD' A
#
# COMPACT_ATOMS: atom_id res chain seq x y z
N MET A 1 37.40 6.28 19.66
CA MET A 1 36.16 7.03 19.94
C MET A 1 35.22 6.84 18.75
N THR A 2 34.35 5.84 18.83
CA THR A 2 33.31 5.58 17.83
C THR A 2 32.19 6.59 18.03
N GLN A 3 32.03 7.53 17.11
CA GLN A 3 30.88 8.44 17.13
C GLN A 3 29.64 7.63 16.73
N SER A 4 28.73 7.41 17.67
CA SER A 4 27.40 6.87 17.40
C SER A 4 26.58 7.93 16.67
N THR A 5 26.34 7.71 15.37
CA THR A 5 25.40 8.51 14.58
C THR A 5 23.99 8.20 15.07
N PHE A 6 23.47 8.95 16.03
CA PHE A 6 22.04 8.99 16.30
C PHE A 6 21.41 9.84 15.19
N GLY A 7 20.91 9.19 14.15
CA GLY A 7 20.13 9.87 13.12
C GLY A 7 18.97 10.64 13.76
N THR A 8 18.69 11.84 13.28
CA THR A 8 17.59 12.68 13.76
C THR A 8 16.27 11.93 13.54
N GLN A 9 15.68 11.39 14.61
CA GLN A 9 14.35 10.81 14.55
C GLN A 9 13.35 11.93 14.27
N SER A 10 12.50 11.77 13.25
CA SER A 10 11.43 12.72 12.95
C SER A 10 10.46 12.81 14.12
N THR A 11 9.92 14.01 14.36
CA THR A 11 8.86 14.16 15.36
C THR A 11 7.58 13.49 14.88
N PHE A 12 6.67 13.17 15.80
CA PHE A 12 5.36 12.63 15.44
C PHE A 12 4.61 13.55 14.46
N GLY A 13 4.66 14.87 14.68
CA GLY A 13 3.98 15.85 13.81
C GLY A 13 4.51 15.83 12.37
N GLU A 14 5.83 15.74 12.20
CA GLU A 14 6.46 15.63 10.87
C GLU A 14 6.08 14.32 10.16
N ALA A 15 6.08 13.20 10.89
CA ALA A 15 5.69 11.90 10.36
C ALA A 15 4.19 11.88 9.99
N ALA A 16 3.33 12.41 10.85
CA ALA A 16 1.90 12.50 10.61
C ALA A 16 1.58 13.40 9.40
N ALA A 17 2.26 14.53 9.24
CA ALA A 17 2.07 15.42 8.09
C ALA A 17 2.40 14.74 6.75
N ARG A 18 3.47 13.93 6.72
CA ARG A 18 3.85 13.14 5.55
C ARG A 18 2.81 12.07 5.22
N ALA A 19 2.34 11.33 6.24
CA ALA A 19 1.32 10.31 6.05
C ALA A 19 -0.03 10.93 5.60
N TRP A 20 -0.42 12.06 6.18
CA TRP A 20 -1.60 12.82 5.78
C TRP A 20 -1.54 13.25 4.31
N GLN A 21 -0.39 13.77 3.85
CA GLN A 21 -0.23 14.15 2.44
C GLN A 21 -0.48 12.97 1.49
N ALA A 22 0.05 11.79 1.83
CA ALA A 22 -0.15 10.58 1.03
C ALA A 22 -1.62 10.14 1.03
N ALA A 23 -2.29 10.17 2.19
CA ALA A 23 -3.71 9.82 2.30
C ALA A 23 -4.62 10.82 1.55
N ALA A 24 -4.36 12.13 1.69
CA ALA A 24 -5.16 13.17 1.03
C ALA A 24 -5.05 13.11 -0.50
N LEU A 25 -3.83 12.92 -1.03
CA LEU A 25 -3.61 12.91 -2.49
C LEU A 25 -3.85 11.55 -3.12
N GLY A 26 -3.44 10.46 -2.45
CA GLY A 26 -3.53 9.10 -2.98
C GLY A 26 -4.88 8.45 -2.78
N LEU A 27 -5.54 8.73 -1.65
CA LEU A 27 -6.81 8.09 -1.28
C LEU A 27 -8.00 9.07 -1.28
N GLY A 28 -7.75 10.37 -1.35
CA GLY A 28 -8.80 11.40 -1.30
C GLY A 28 -9.45 11.55 0.07
N TRP A 29 -8.78 11.09 1.14
CA TRP A 29 -9.32 11.12 2.50
C TRP A 29 -9.47 12.54 3.04
N ARG A 30 -10.52 12.77 3.83
CA ARG A 30 -10.69 13.99 4.62
C ARG A 30 -9.90 13.90 5.94
N PRO A 31 -9.66 15.02 6.63
CA PRO A 31 -8.93 15.02 7.90
C PRO A 31 -9.55 14.08 8.94
N ASP A 32 -10.89 14.03 9.00
CA ASP A 32 -11.60 13.16 9.94
C ASP A 32 -11.38 11.67 9.65
N ASP A 33 -11.30 11.28 8.37
CA ASP A 33 -11.02 9.89 7.98
C ASP A 33 -9.61 9.48 8.42
N PHE A 34 -8.62 10.37 8.22
CA PHE A 34 -7.23 10.11 8.61
C PHE A 34 -7.05 10.00 10.13
N TRP A 35 -7.65 10.91 10.90
CA TRP A 35 -7.52 10.88 12.37
C TRP A 35 -8.37 9.79 13.03
N GLY A 36 -9.43 9.33 12.36
CA GLY A 36 -10.23 8.18 12.79
C GLY A 36 -9.60 6.82 12.48
N ALA A 37 -8.74 6.75 11.47
CA ALA A 37 -8.05 5.52 11.09
C ALA A 37 -6.96 5.13 12.10
N THR A 38 -6.85 3.84 12.37
CA THR A 38 -5.75 3.30 13.17
C THR A 38 -4.45 3.29 12.37
N PRO A 39 -3.27 3.30 13.03
CA PRO A 39 -1.99 3.21 12.33
C PRO A 39 -1.85 1.96 11.43
N ALA A 40 -2.47 0.83 11.82
CA ALA A 40 -2.44 -0.39 11.03
C ALA A 40 -3.29 -0.28 9.76
N GLU A 41 -4.47 0.33 9.85
CA GLU A 41 -5.33 0.60 8.69
C GLU A 41 -4.68 1.61 7.75
N LEU A 42 -4.06 2.66 8.29
CA LEU A 42 -3.32 3.64 7.51
C LEU A 42 -2.15 2.98 6.76
N ALA A 43 -1.38 2.10 7.43
CA ALA A 43 -0.29 1.37 6.79
C ALA A 43 -0.79 0.46 5.67
N GLY A 44 -1.94 -0.22 5.86
CA GLY A 44 -2.55 -1.05 4.83
C GLY A 44 -3.09 -0.26 3.64
N ALA A 45 -3.74 0.87 3.89
CA ALA A 45 -4.29 1.72 2.84
C ALA A 45 -3.21 2.41 1.98
N LEU A 46 -2.06 2.70 2.58
CA LEU A 46 -0.90 3.27 1.90
C LEU A 46 0.08 2.22 1.36
N ALA A 47 -0.17 0.93 1.62
CA ALA A 47 0.67 -0.13 1.10
C ALA A 47 0.65 -0.07 -0.43
N PRO A 48 1.81 -0.19 -1.11
CA PRO A 48 1.80 -0.39 -2.54
C PRO A 48 0.94 -1.64 -2.82
N PRO A 49 0.14 -1.64 -3.91
CA PRO A 49 -0.59 -2.84 -4.28
C PRO A 49 0.41 -3.98 -4.38
N ASP A 50 0.07 -5.12 -3.76
CA ASP A 50 0.90 -6.32 -3.87
C ASP A 50 1.23 -6.49 -5.35
N SER A 51 2.53 -6.42 -5.66
CA SER A 51 3.04 -6.69 -6.99
C SER A 51 2.86 -8.18 -7.24
N CYS A 52 1.62 -8.58 -7.51
CA CYS A 52 1.35 -9.87 -8.11
C CYS A 52 1.84 -9.72 -9.55
N ASP A 53 2.91 -10.44 -9.86
CA ASP A 53 3.32 -10.56 -11.25
C ASP A 53 2.11 -11.04 -12.06
N PRO A 54 1.79 -10.36 -13.17
CA PRO A 54 0.73 -10.83 -14.03
C PRO A 54 1.02 -12.29 -14.42
N PRO A 55 0.00 -13.17 -14.45
CA PRO A 55 0.22 -14.56 -14.83
C PRO A 55 0.86 -14.60 -16.22
N ASP A 56 1.90 -15.43 -16.37
CA ASP A 56 2.51 -15.65 -17.66
C ASP A 56 1.54 -16.34 -18.64
N LYS A 57 1.89 -16.32 -19.93
CA LYS A 57 1.06 -16.92 -20.97
C LYS A 57 0.74 -18.38 -20.68
N ASN A 58 1.71 -19.15 -20.18
CA ASN A 58 1.52 -20.58 -19.88
C ASN A 58 0.47 -20.78 -18.78
N ARG A 59 0.47 -19.90 -17.77
CA ARG A 59 -0.50 -19.94 -16.68
C ARG A 59 -1.89 -19.59 -17.16
N ILE A 60 -2.01 -18.63 -18.08
CA ILE A 60 -3.28 -18.28 -18.73
C ILE A 60 -3.79 -19.44 -19.59
N ASP A 61 -2.93 -20.04 -20.43
CA ASP A 61 -3.28 -21.18 -21.29
C ASP A 61 -3.80 -22.37 -20.44
N ALA A 62 -3.12 -22.69 -19.33
CA ALA A 62 -3.56 -23.73 -18.40
C ALA A 62 -4.91 -23.42 -17.71
N LEU A 63 -5.25 -22.15 -17.52
CA LEU A 63 -6.56 -21.75 -16.98
C LEU A 63 -7.66 -21.91 -18.03
N ILE A 64 -7.40 -21.54 -19.29
CA ILE A 64 -8.32 -21.71 -20.41
C ILE A 64 -8.63 -23.19 -20.64
N GLU A 65 -7.62 -24.05 -20.63
CA GLU A 65 -7.81 -25.50 -20.75
C GLU A 65 -8.62 -26.09 -19.58
N ARG A 66 -8.38 -25.60 -18.37
CA ARG A 66 -9.04 -26.09 -17.15
C ARG A 66 -10.48 -25.58 -17.02
N PHE A 67 -10.77 -24.40 -17.53
CA PHE A 67 -12.07 -23.73 -17.42
C PHE A 67 -12.52 -23.19 -18.79
N PRO A 68 -12.86 -24.07 -19.74
CA PRO A 68 -13.34 -23.63 -21.05
C PRO A 68 -14.70 -22.94 -20.89
N ASP A 69 -14.81 -21.73 -21.43
CA ASP A 69 -16.10 -21.03 -21.51
C ASP A 69 -17.08 -21.87 -22.33
N ARG A 70 -18.16 -22.33 -21.68
CA ARG A 70 -19.27 -22.93 -22.42
C ARG A 70 -20.05 -21.82 -23.11
N ARG A 71 -20.44 -22.10 -24.36
CA ARG A 71 -21.52 -21.39 -25.04
C ARG A 71 -22.75 -22.29 -24.95
N ASP A 72 -23.57 -22.06 -23.93
CA ASP A 72 -25.00 -22.39 -23.95
C ASP A 72 -25.76 -21.47 -24.91
#